data_AF-A0A7V1IN25-F1
#
_entry.id   AF-A0A7V1IN25-F1
#
_cell.length_a   1.000
_cell.length_b   1.000
_cell.length_c   1.000
_cell.angle_alpha   90.00
_cell.angle_beta   90.00
_cell.angle_gamma   90.00
#
_symmetry.space_group_name_H-M   'P 1'
#
loop_
_entity.id
_entity.type
_entity.pdbx_description
1 polymer ?
#
loop_
_entity_poly.entity_id
_entity_poly.type
_entity_poly.pdbx_seq_one_letter_code
_entity_poly.pdbx_strand_id
1 'polypeptide(L)'
;MGFFGGRGSVKRLFLWIVVVGFFVGALWIGWSFRSGNVTPIDLDLIWIRIAHVELWWVILVAIAVGAVLATCLVGFALLRAHWLNIRYRRVIKRLESELHQMRSLPLSGSDARPGGASEALAASVPEKG
;
A
#
# COMPACT_ATOMS: atom_id res chain seq x y z
N MET A 1 -3.22 -3.80 25.28
CA MET A 1 -4.19 -3.91 24.17
C MET A 1 -4.83 -2.55 23.92
N GLY A 2 -4.30 -1.77 22.97
CA GLY A 2 -4.90 -0.48 22.56
C GLY A 2 -5.31 -0.58 21.09
N PHE A 3 -6.59 -0.87 20.82
CA PHE A 3 -7.10 -1.14 19.46
C PHE A 3 -8.20 -0.17 19.01
N PHE A 4 -8.30 1.02 19.59
CA PHE A 4 -9.31 2.01 19.18
C PHE A 4 -8.74 3.42 19.11
N GLY A 5 -8.47 3.87 17.88
CA GLY A 5 -8.09 5.24 17.57
C GLY A 5 -8.57 5.66 16.18
N GLY A 6 -9.67 6.42 16.14
CA GLY A 6 -10.02 7.46 15.16
C GLY A 6 -10.20 7.08 13.68
N ARG A 7 -11.44 7.07 13.19
CA ARG A 7 -11.88 6.99 11.76
C ARG A 7 -11.48 5.76 10.92
N GLY A 8 -10.38 5.08 11.22
CA GLY A 8 -10.02 3.81 10.56
C GLY A 8 -10.82 2.60 11.08
N SER A 9 -11.38 2.70 12.30
CA SER A 9 -12.01 1.57 12.98
C SER A 9 -13.32 1.11 12.30
N VAL A 10 -14.17 2.04 11.86
CA VAL A 10 -15.45 1.68 11.21
C VAL A 10 -15.23 0.92 9.90
N LYS A 11 -14.25 1.34 9.08
CA LYS A 11 -13.91 0.63 7.83
C LYS A 11 -13.38 -0.77 8.10
N ARG A 12 -12.56 -0.93 9.15
CA ARG A 12 -12.05 -2.24 9.57
C ARG A 12 -13.17 -3.12 10.11
N LEU A 13 -14.05 -2.58 10.93
CA LEU A 13 -15.17 -3.32 11.53
C LEU A 13 -16.16 -3.77 10.45
N PHE A 14 -16.48 -2.89 9.50
CA PHE A 14 -17.28 -3.25 8.32
C PHE A 14 -16.62 -4.38 7.51
N LEU A 15 -15.32 -4.26 7.22
CA LEU A 15 -14.57 -5.29 6.51
C LEU A 15 -14.56 -6.63 7.27
N TRP A 16 -14.42 -6.61 8.60
CA TRP A 16 -14.53 -7.81 9.44
C TRP A 16 -15.92 -8.44 9.38
N ILE A 17 -16.99 -7.65 9.46
CA ILE A 17 -18.36 -8.17 9.33
C ILE A 17 -18.54 -8.82 7.96
N VAL A 18 -18.07 -8.20 6.88
CA VAL A 18 -18.15 -8.76 5.53
C VAL A 18 -17.37 -10.07 5.44
N VAL A 19 -16.15 -10.13 5.97
CA VAL A 19 -15.31 -11.34 5.96
C VAL A 19 -15.95 -12.47 6.77
N VAL A 20 -16.43 -12.18 7.98
CA VAL A 20 -17.09 -13.18 8.84
C VAL A 20 -18.39 -13.65 8.21
N GLY A 21 -19.22 -12.73 7.70
CA GLY A 21 -20.47 -13.07 7.02
C GLY A 21 -20.24 -13.93 5.78
N PHE A 22 -19.23 -13.60 4.97
CA PHE A 22 -18.82 -14.43 3.84
C PHE A 22 -18.36 -15.83 4.28
N PHE A 23 -17.55 -15.91 5.34
CA PHE A 23 -17.07 -17.18 5.89
C PHE A 23 -18.21 -18.07 6.39
N VAL A 24 -19.13 -17.50 7.19
CA VAL A 24 -20.31 -18.22 7.70
C VAL A 24 -21.23 -18.65 6.55
N GLY A 25 -21.46 -17.77 5.57
CA GLY A 25 -22.24 -18.10 4.38
C GLY A 25 -21.64 -19.24 3.55
N ALA A 26 -20.32 -19.21 3.31
CA ALA A 26 -19.62 -20.27 2.60
C ALA A 26 -19.69 -21.61 3.35
N LEU A 27 -19.56 -21.58 4.69
CA LEU A 27 -19.65 -22.77 5.53
C LEU A 27 -21.08 -23.34 5.53
N TRP A 28 -22.10 -22.48 5.61
CA TRP A 28 -23.50 -22.87 5.50
C TRP A 28 -23.83 -23.51 4.15
N ILE A 29 -23.38 -22.89 3.05
CA ILE A 29 -23.57 -23.41 1.69
C ILE A 29 -22.91 -24.79 1.56
N GLY A 30 -21.67 -24.95 2.04
CA GLY A 30 -20.99 -26.24 2.04
C GLY A 30 -21.74 -27.32 2.82
N TRP A 31 -22.24 -26.97 4.01
CA TRP A 31 -23.03 -27.89 4.83
C TRP A 31 -24.34 -28.29 4.16
N SER A 32 -25.09 -27.32 3.63
CA SER A 32 -26.37 -27.55 2.94
C SER A 32 -26.19 -28.37 1.66
N PHE A 33 -25.07 -28.20 0.95
CA PHE A 33 -24.75 -28.99 -0.23
C PHE A 33 -24.49 -30.45 0.12
N ARG A 34 -23.74 -30.70 1.20
CA ARG A 34 -23.42 -32.06 1.66
C ARG A 34 -24.67 -32.87 1.98
N SER A 35 -25.65 -32.29 2.68
CA SER A 35 -26.87 -33.01 3.07
C SER A 35 -27.77 -33.40 1.89
N GLY A 36 -27.67 -32.68 0.75
CA GLY A 36 -28.51 -32.91 -0.43
C GLY A 36 -27.87 -33.73 -1.55
N ASN A 37 -26.54 -33.94 -1.52
CA ASN A 37 -25.78 -34.50 -2.66
C ASN A 37 -24.83 -35.62 -2.22
N VAL A 38 -25.39 -36.65 -1.59
CA VAL A 38 -24.63 -37.85 -1.14
C VAL A 38 -24.40 -38.83 -2.30
N THR A 39 -24.87 -38.53 -3.50
CA THR A 39 -24.75 -39.42 -4.66
C THR A 39 -23.28 -39.51 -5.10
N PRO A 40 -22.65 -40.70 -5.05
CA PRO A 40 -21.28 -40.86 -5.53
C PRO A 40 -21.25 -40.75 -7.06
N ILE A 41 -20.24 -40.06 -7.57
CA ILE A 41 -20.03 -39.91 -9.01
C ILE A 41 -18.62 -40.42 -9.33
N ASP A 42 -18.49 -41.12 -10.45
CA ASP A 42 -17.18 -41.48 -10.99
C ASP A 42 -16.61 -40.30 -11.76
N LEU A 43 -15.47 -39.79 -11.29
CA LEU A 43 -14.73 -38.73 -11.97
C LEU A 43 -13.75 -39.35 -12.94
N ASP A 44 -13.97 -39.10 -14.22
CA ASP A 44 -13.03 -39.43 -15.27
C ASP A 44 -12.29 -38.15 -15.69
N LEU A 45 -11.11 -37.93 -15.12
CA LEU A 45 -10.20 -36.89 -15.60
C LEU A 45 -9.39 -37.48 -16.75
N ILE A 46 -8.98 -36.63 -17.70
CA ILE A 46 -8.28 -37.01 -18.96
C ILE A 46 -7.16 -38.07 -18.77
N TRP A 47 -6.51 -38.11 -17.60
CA TRP A 47 -5.44 -39.06 -17.26
C TRP A 47 -5.71 -39.93 -16.02
N ILE A 48 -6.74 -39.65 -15.22
CA ILE A 48 -6.94 -40.29 -13.92
C ILE A 48 -8.44 -40.51 -13.71
N ARG A 49 -8.82 -41.77 -13.47
CA ARG A 49 -10.18 -42.11 -13.02
C ARG A 49 -10.18 -42.28 -11.51
N ILE A 50 -11.00 -41.48 -10.82
CA ILE A 50 -11.21 -41.59 -9.38
C ILE A 50 -12.64 -42.06 -9.15
N ALA A 51 -12.79 -43.30 -8.71
CA ALA A 51 -14.10 -43.88 -8.41
C ALA A 51 -14.62 -43.38 -7.06
N HIS A 52 -15.95 -43.29 -6.94
CA HIS A 52 -16.65 -42.96 -5.68
C HIS A 52 -16.27 -41.61 -5.05
N VAL A 53 -16.11 -40.56 -5.86
CA VAL A 53 -15.89 -39.22 -5.31
C VAL A 53 -17.23 -38.55 -5.07
N GLU A 54 -17.40 -37.99 -3.87
CA GLU A 54 -18.58 -37.18 -3.55
C GLU A 54 -18.49 -35.83 -4.26
N LEU A 55 -19.53 -35.44 -5.01
CA LEU A 55 -19.53 -34.23 -5.83
C LEU A 55 -19.22 -32.96 -5.03
N TRP A 56 -19.69 -32.87 -3.79
CA TRP A 56 -19.48 -31.70 -2.93
C TRP A 56 -18.00 -31.46 -2.64
N TRP A 57 -17.19 -32.52 -2.53
CA TRP A 57 -15.74 -32.41 -2.32
C TRP A 57 -15.07 -31.73 -3.52
N VAL A 58 -15.44 -32.13 -4.73
CA VAL A 58 -14.91 -31.57 -5.98
C VAL A 58 -15.24 -30.09 -6.09
N ILE A 59 -16.50 -29.73 -5.79
CA ILE A 59 -16.96 -28.34 -5.82
C ILE A 59 -16.19 -27.50 -4.79
N LEU A 60 -16.03 -28.00 -3.56
CA LEU A 60 -15.27 -27.28 -2.53
C LEU A 60 -13.81 -27.08 -2.92
N VAL A 61 -13.16 -28.11 -3.47
CA VAL A 61 -11.76 -28.00 -3.94
C VAL A 61 -11.66 -27.01 -5.08
N ALA A 62 -12.57 -27.04 -6.05
CA ALA A 62 -12.59 -26.08 -7.16
C ALA A 62 -12.75 -24.63 -6.67
N ILE A 63 -13.68 -24.39 -5.74
CA ILE A 63 -13.88 -23.08 -5.11
C ILE A 63 -12.64 -22.66 -4.32
N ALA A 64 -12.06 -23.57 -3.52
CA ALA A 64 -10.88 -23.29 -2.72
C ALA A 64 -9.69 -22.91 -3.60
N VAL A 65 -9.45 -23.66 -4.69
CA VAL A 65 -8.39 -23.36 -5.66
C VAL A 65 -8.63 -21.99 -6.31
N GLY A 66 -9.86 -21.69 -6.75
CA GLY A 66 -10.22 -20.39 -7.31
C GLY A 66 -10.00 -19.25 -6.31
N ALA A 67 -10.39 -19.44 -5.06
CA ALA A 67 -10.22 -18.45 -3.99
C ALA A 67 -8.74 -18.22 -3.67
N VAL A 68 -7.92 -19.26 -3.64
CA VAL A 68 -6.47 -19.15 -3.44
C VAL A 68 -5.84 -18.37 -4.59
N LEU A 69 -6.17 -18.69 -5.84
CA LEU A 69 -5.67 -17.97 -7.01
C LEU A 69 -6.06 -16.48 -6.98
N ALA A 70 -7.33 -16.18 -6.70
CA ALA A 70 -7.79 -14.80 -6.58
C ALA A 70 -7.08 -14.04 -5.45
N THR A 71 -6.91 -14.69 -4.29
CA THR A 71 -6.21 -14.11 -3.13
C THR A 71 -4.74 -13.85 -3.43
N CYS A 72 -4.06 -14.76 -4.14
CA CYS A 72 -2.68 -14.58 -4.57
C CYS A 72 -2.54 -13.38 -5.52
N LEU A 73 -3.44 -13.24 -6.50
CA LEU A 73 -3.41 -12.11 -7.44
C LEU A 73 -3.64 -10.76 -6.74
N VAL A 74 -4.68 -10.68 -5.91
CA VAL A 74 -4.99 -9.47 -5.14
C VAL A 74 -3.88 -9.16 -4.13
N GLY A 75 -3.39 -10.17 -3.41
CA GLY A 75 -2.30 -10.06 -2.46
C GLY A 75 -1.02 -9.53 -3.11
N PHE A 76 -0.69 -10.03 -4.31
CA PHE A 76 0.46 -9.54 -5.08
C PHE A 76 0.29 -8.07 -5.49
N ALA A 77 -0.89 -7.67 -5.96
CA ALA A 77 -1.17 -6.27 -6.29
C ALA A 77 -1.05 -5.34 -5.07
N LEU A 78 -1.57 -5.77 -3.91
CA LEU A 78 -1.46 -5.03 -2.66
C LEU A 78 -0.01 -4.94 -2.17
N LEU A 79 0.75 -6.03 -2.26
CA LEU A 79 2.16 -6.06 -1.89
C LEU A 79 2.96 -5.09 -2.77
N ARG A 80 2.71 -5.10 -4.09
CA ARG A 80 3.32 -4.16 -5.03
C ARG A 80 2.98 -2.71 -4.68
N ALA A 81 1.71 -2.42 -4.39
CA ALA A 81 1.28 -1.08 -3.99
C ALA A 81 1.96 -0.65 -2.67
N HIS A 82 2.12 -1.57 -1.72
CA HIS A 82 2.81 -1.31 -0.47
C HIS A 82 4.28 -0.94 -0.67
N TRP A 83 4.98 -1.70 -1.52
CA TRP A 83 6.39 -1.43 -1.85
C TRP A 83 6.58 -0.08 -2.56
N LEU A 84 5.68 0.25 -3.49
CA LEU A 84 5.66 1.55 -4.14
C LEU A 84 5.46 2.69 -3.13
N ASN A 85 4.51 2.55 -2.20
CA ASN A 85 4.25 3.56 -1.16
C ASN A 85 5.48 3.80 -0.27
N ILE A 86 6.21 2.73 0.11
CA ILE A 86 7.47 2.87 0.86
C ILE A 86 8.50 3.66 0.06
N ARG A 87 8.67 3.36 -1.24
CA ARG A 87 9.61 4.08 -2.10
C ARG A 87 9.23 5.56 -2.23
N TYR A 88 7.96 5.86 -2.50
CA TYR A 88 7.47 7.23 -2.59
C TYR A 88 7.73 8.03 -1.31
N ARG A 89 7.51 7.44 -0.13
CA ARG A 89 7.81 8.10 1.15
C ARG A 89 9.28 8.45 1.31
N ARG A 90 10.21 7.61 0.83
CA ARG A 90 11.65 7.90 0.87
C ARG A 90 12.01 9.05 -0.08
N VAL A 91 11.44 9.04 -1.29
CA VAL A 91 11.67 10.09 -2.30
C VAL A 91 11.14 11.44 -1.79
N ILE A 92 9.94 11.47 -1.22
CA ILE A 92 9.35 12.69 -0.65
C ILE A 92 10.25 13.26 0.45
N LYS A 93 10.71 12.43 1.41
CA LYS A 93 11.62 12.89 2.48
C LYS A 93 12.93 13.47 1.94
N ARG A 94 13.48 12.87 0.88
CA ARG A 94 14.70 13.37 0.24
C ARG A 94 14.45 14.73 -0.41
N LEU A 95 13.39 14.86 -1.20
CA LEU A 95 13.01 16.12 -1.84
C LEU A 95 12.72 17.21 -0.81
N GLU A 96 12.11 16.86 0.31
CA GLU A 96 11.85 17.77 1.41
C GLU A 96 13.16 18.28 2.05
N SER A 97 14.18 17.43 2.17
CA SER A 97 15.51 17.85 2.65
C SER A 97 16.25 18.74 1.65
N GLU A 98 16.15 18.45 0.35
CA GLU A 98 16.75 19.28 -0.71
C GLU A 98 16.07 20.66 -0.76
N LEU A 99 14.74 20.70 -0.61
CA LEU A 99 13.99 21.95 -0.53
C LEU A 99 14.37 22.75 0.72
N HIS A 100 14.55 22.09 1.87
CA HIS A 100 15.01 22.75 3.09
C HIS A 100 16.38 23.39 2.92
N GLN A 101 17.30 22.71 2.23
CA GLN A 101 18.63 23.25 1.88
C GLN A 101 18.55 24.47 0.96
N MET A 102 17.68 24.43 -0.06
CA MET A 102 17.45 25.58 -0.95
C MET A 102 16.85 26.79 -0.23
N ARG A 103 16.06 26.57 0.81
CA ARG A 103 15.45 27.64 1.62
C ARG A 103 16.41 28.19 2.67
N SER A 104 17.35 27.38 3.16
CA SER A 104 18.39 27.81 4.09
C SER A 104 19.61 28.40 3.40
N LEU A 105 19.68 28.36 2.06
CA LEU A 105 20.69 29.10 1.32
C LEU A 105 20.50 30.58 1.67
N PRO A 106 21.49 31.23 2.32
CA PRO A 106 21.41 32.64 2.60
C PRO A 106 21.17 33.34 1.26
N LEU A 107 20.30 34.35 1.25
CA LEU A 107 20.20 35.32 0.15
C LEU A 107 21.50 36.16 0.10
N SER A 108 22.67 35.53 0.25
CA SER A 108 24.01 36.13 0.38
C SER A 108 24.46 36.87 -0.88
N GLY A 109 23.65 36.89 -1.93
CA GLY A 109 23.81 37.81 -3.06
C GLY A 109 23.27 39.23 -2.83
N SER A 110 22.49 39.49 -1.78
CA SER A 110 21.85 40.82 -1.57
C SER A 110 22.67 41.81 -0.76
N ASP A 111 23.77 41.39 -0.12
CA ASP A 111 24.62 42.29 0.69
C ASP A 111 25.89 42.75 -0.04
N ALA A 112 25.93 42.64 -1.37
CA ALA A 112 26.89 43.37 -2.20
C ALA A 112 26.53 44.87 -2.20
N ARG A 113 26.69 45.54 -1.05
CA ARG A 113 26.64 46.99 -0.91
C ARG A 113 27.88 47.55 -1.60
N PRO A 114 27.77 48.30 -2.72
CA PRO A 114 28.90 48.95 -3.36
C PRO A 114 29.20 50.24 -2.58
N GLY A 115 29.74 50.10 -1.36
CA GLY A 115 29.99 51.21 -0.44
C GLY A 115 31.45 51.61 -0.31
N GLY A 116 32.40 50.77 -0.76
CA GLY A 116 33.84 50.98 -0.49
C GLY A 116 34.58 51.95 -1.43
N ALA A 117 33.94 52.46 -2.48
CA ALA A 117 34.62 53.29 -3.48
C ALA A 117 34.59 54.80 -3.18
N SER A 118 33.77 55.29 -2.25
CA SER A 118 33.70 56.73 -1.93
C SER A 118 34.63 57.18 -0.79
N GLU A 119 35.08 56.27 0.07
CA GLU A 119 35.94 56.64 1.21
C GLU A 119 37.40 56.89 0.80
N ALA A 120 37.86 56.24 -0.29
CA ALA A 120 39.18 56.50 -0.86
C ALA A 120 39.30 57.85 -1.61
N LEU A 121 38.18 58.47 -2.01
CA LEU A 121 38.18 59.77 -2.71
C LEU A 121 38.18 60.96 -1.73
N ALA A 122 37.78 60.77 -0.48
CA ALA A 122 37.76 61.83 0.53
C ALA A 122 39.15 62.05 1.19
N ALA A 123 40.06 61.08 1.10
CA ALA A 123 41.39 61.15 1.73
C ALA A 123 42.47 61.85 0.87
N SER A 124 42.16 62.32 -0.34
CA SER A 124 43.16 62.87 -1.28
C SER A 124 43.06 64.38 -1.53
N VAL A 125 42.44 65.16 -0.64
CA VAL A 125 42.42 66.64 -0.73
C VAL A 125 43.48 67.23 0.22
N PRO A 126 44.71 67.52 -0.25
CA PRO A 126 45.69 68.26 0.52
C PRO A 126 45.31 69.74 0.60
N GLU A 127 45.14 70.20 1.84
CA GLU A 127 44.99 71.59 2.25
C GLU A 127 46.27 72.36 1.87
N LYS A 128 46.19 73.23 0.86
CA LYS A 128 47.27 74.16 0.52
C LYS A 128 47.18 75.39 1.43
N GLY A 129 48.15 75.53 2.33
CA GLY A 129 48.56 76.80 2.94
C GLY A 129 49.76 77.36 2.19
#